data_AF-A0A3B8JR44-F1
#
_entry.id   AF-A0A3B8JR44-F1
#
_cell.length_a   1.000
_cell.length_b   1.000
_cell.length_c   1.000
_cell.angle_alpha   90.00
_cell.angle_beta   90.00
_cell.angle_gamma   90.00
#
_symmetry.space_group_name_H-M   'P 1'
#
loop_
_entity.id
_entity.type
_entity.pdbx_description
1 polymer ?
#
loop_
_entity_poly.entity_id
_entity_poly.type
_entity_poly.pdbx_seq_one_letter_code
_entity_poly.pdbx_strand_id
1 'polypeptide(L)'
;MKRYLSRLVALVLVVVIGLMGCSSSSVTGLTGDYRQDTLGLLQSLKAAIELPEDAPNKVEAQAEARQKINDFTARYRRDNSVTTLSSFTTMRTALNSIAGHYSSYP
;
A
#
# COMPACT_ATOMS: atom_id res chain seq x y z
N MET A 1 -28.80 34.26 13.05
CA MET A 1 -27.71 34.20 12.04
C MET A 1 -26.57 33.24 12.42
N LYS A 2 -26.03 33.27 13.66
CA LYS A 2 -24.91 32.38 14.10
C LYS A 2 -25.19 30.86 14.03
N ARG A 3 -26.42 30.43 14.30
CA ARG A 3 -26.85 29.00 14.22
C ARG A 3 -26.89 28.46 12.80
N TYR A 4 -27.26 29.30 11.82
CA TYR A 4 -27.26 28.93 10.41
C TYR A 4 -25.84 28.83 9.87
N LEU A 5 -24.96 29.76 10.27
CA LEU A 5 -23.54 29.72 9.93
C LEU A 5 -22.87 28.45 10.46
N SER A 6 -23.15 28.06 11.72
CA SER A 6 -22.62 26.83 12.31
C SER A 6 -23.11 25.56 11.62
N ARG A 7 -24.38 25.52 11.20
CA ARG A 7 -24.93 24.39 10.42
C ARG A 7 -24.34 24.29 9.01
N LEU A 8 -24.06 25.43 8.38
CA LEU A 8 -23.46 25.48 7.06
C LEU A 8 -22.00 25.00 7.10
N VAL A 9 -21.24 25.41 8.11
CA VAL A 9 -19.87 24.90 8.34
C VAL A 9 -19.88 23.39 8.62
N ALA A 10 -20.83 22.89 9.41
CA ALA A 10 -20.95 21.46 9.68
C ALA A 10 -21.26 20.65 8.41
N LEU A 11 -22.16 21.15 7.54
CA LEU A 11 -22.45 20.50 6.26
C LEU A 11 -21.24 20.50 5.32
N VAL A 12 -20.51 21.62 5.24
CA VAL A 12 -19.27 21.69 4.46
C VAL A 12 -18.24 20.68 4.99
N LEU A 13 -18.11 20.56 6.31
CA LEU A 13 -17.14 19.64 6.92
C LEU A 13 -17.49 18.17 6.67
N VAL A 14 -18.78 17.81 6.69
CA VAL A 14 -19.26 16.46 6.31
C VAL A 14 -19.01 16.18 4.83
N VAL A 15 -19.24 17.16 3.94
CA VAL A 15 -18.99 17.03 2.51
C VAL A 15 -17.50 16.88 2.21
N VAL A 16 -16.64 17.66 2.89
CA VAL A 16 -15.18 17.58 2.75
C VAL A 16 -14.66 16.22 3.23
N ILE A 17 -15.13 15.72 4.39
CA ILE A 17 -14.75 14.37 4.88
C ILE A 17 -15.28 13.28 3.95
N GLY A 18 -16.50 13.40 3.42
CA GLY A 18 -17.07 12.46 2.46
C GLY A 18 -16.29 12.41 1.13
N LEU A 19 -15.83 13.55 0.64
CA LEU A 19 -15.02 13.67 -0.58
C LEU A 19 -13.58 13.18 -0.39
N MET A 20 -12.95 13.46 0.76
CA MET A 20 -11.63 12.89 1.10
C MET A 20 -11.71 11.38 1.38
N GLY A 21 -12.82 10.88 1.95
CA GLY A 21 -13.01 9.46 2.25
C GLY A 21 -13.22 8.56 1.02
N CYS A 22 -13.72 9.12 -0.08
CA CYS A 22 -13.80 8.44 -1.38
C CYS A 22 -12.54 8.56 -2.23
N SER A 23 -11.53 9.32 -1.77
CA SER A 23 -10.20 9.35 -2.38
C SER A 23 -9.32 8.20 -1.87
N SER A 24 -9.89 7.01 -1.70
CA SER A 24 -9.14 5.76 -1.75
C SER A 24 -8.78 5.41 -3.20
N SER A 25 -8.40 6.43 -3.98
CA SER A 25 -7.55 6.26 -5.14
C SER A 25 -6.31 5.54 -4.64
N SER A 26 -6.20 4.27 -4.99
CA SER A 26 -5.06 3.41 -4.70
C SER A 26 -3.76 4.19 -4.93
N VAL A 27 -3.14 4.63 -3.84
CA VAL A 27 -1.87 5.38 -3.83
C VAL A 27 -0.72 4.58 -4.46
N THR A 28 -0.96 3.31 -4.82
CA THR A 28 0.05 2.34 -5.25
C THR A 28 -0.02 1.86 -6.69
N GLY A 29 -0.91 2.41 -7.52
CA GLY A 29 -0.99 1.99 -8.94
C GLY A 29 -1.40 0.52 -9.12
N LEU A 30 -1.93 -0.11 -8.07
CA LEU A 30 -2.49 -1.45 -8.13
C LEU A 30 -3.75 -1.39 -9.02
N THR A 31 -3.79 -2.23 -10.05
CA THR A 31 -4.88 -2.28 -11.03
C THR A 31 -6.07 -3.09 -10.51
N GLY A 32 -5.83 -4.00 -9.56
CA GLY A 32 -6.78 -5.00 -9.11
C GLY A 32 -6.61 -6.35 -9.79
N ASP A 33 -5.87 -6.45 -10.90
CA ASP A 33 -5.45 -7.73 -11.45
C ASP A 33 -4.33 -8.30 -10.59
N TYR A 34 -4.65 -9.34 -9.82
CA TYR A 34 -3.71 -10.01 -8.93
C TYR A 34 -2.41 -10.44 -9.63
N ARG A 35 -2.45 -10.93 -10.87
CA ARG A 35 -1.22 -11.36 -11.56
C ARG A 35 -0.35 -10.18 -11.92
N GLN A 36 -0.93 -9.15 -12.54
CA GLN A 36 -0.19 -7.98 -12.97
C GLN A 36 0.39 -7.24 -11.76
N ASP A 37 -0.42 -7.05 -10.73
CA ASP A 37 -0.02 -6.36 -9.51
C ASP A 37 1.07 -7.15 -8.75
N THR A 38 1.01 -8.49 -8.76
CA THR A 38 2.07 -9.33 -8.16
C THR A 38 3.39 -9.21 -8.93
N LEU A 39 3.36 -9.22 -10.26
CA LEU A 39 4.56 -9.07 -11.10
C LEU A 39 5.17 -7.68 -10.95
N GLY A 40 4.35 -6.63 -10.92
CA GLY A 40 4.80 -5.24 -10.72
C GLY A 40 5.43 -5.04 -9.34
N LEU A 41 4.83 -5.63 -8.30
CA LEU A 41 5.41 -5.63 -6.95
C LEU A 41 6.76 -6.36 -6.94
N LEU A 42 6.84 -7.56 -7.53
CA LEU A 42 8.07 -8.34 -7.58
C LEU A 42 9.20 -7.59 -8.29
N GLN A 43 8.89 -6.92 -9.41
CA GLN A 43 9.87 -6.14 -10.15
C GLN A 43 10.35 -4.91 -9.36
N SER A 44 9.45 -4.23 -8.66
CA SER A 44 9.80 -3.13 -7.76
C SER A 44 10.70 -3.59 -6.62
N LEU A 45 10.39 -4.74 -5.99
CA LEU A 45 11.18 -5.30 -4.90
C LEU A 45 12.55 -5.78 -5.37
N LYS A 46 12.63 -6.41 -6.54
CA LYS A 46 13.92 -6.79 -7.14
C LYS A 46 14.80 -5.58 -7.40
N ALA A 47 14.23 -4.53 -8.02
CA ALA A 47 14.94 -3.29 -8.24
C ALA A 47 15.44 -2.70 -6.91
N ALA A 48 14.61 -2.67 -5.87
CA ALA A 48 14.99 -2.19 -4.54
C ALA A 48 16.12 -3.00 -3.89
N ILE A 49 16.18 -4.32 -4.10
CA ILE A 49 17.23 -5.21 -3.58
C ILE A 49 18.52 -5.10 -4.39
N GLU A 50 18.43 -4.83 -5.69
CA GLU A 50 19.59 -4.65 -6.58
C GLU A 50 20.28 -3.28 -6.40
N LEU A 51 19.71 -2.36 -5.62
CA LEU A 51 20.37 -1.10 -5.29
C LEU A 51 21.67 -1.37 -4.51
N PRO A 52 22.78 -0.69 -4.85
CA PRO A 52 24.02 -0.82 -4.11
C PRO A 52 23.85 -0.37 -2.65
N GLU A 53 24.56 -1.04 -1.75
CA GLU A 53 24.45 -0.81 -0.30
C GLU A 53 24.72 0.65 0.10
N ASP A 54 25.60 1.34 -0.64
CA ASP A 54 26.02 2.73 -0.41
C ASP A 54 25.11 3.78 -1.08
N ALA A 55 23.98 3.36 -1.66
CA ALA A 55 23.09 4.27 -2.36
C ALA A 55 22.38 5.22 -1.36
N PRO A 56 22.44 6.56 -1.56
CA PRO A 56 21.84 7.52 -0.64
C PRO A 56 20.31 7.42 -0.56
N ASN A 57 19.67 6.84 -1.59
CA ASN A 57 18.23 6.62 -1.68
C ASN A 57 17.78 5.26 -1.12
N LYS A 58 18.65 4.46 -0.52
CA LYS A 58 18.31 3.11 0.00
C LYS A 58 17.19 3.16 1.04
N VAL A 59 17.26 4.11 1.98
CA VAL A 59 16.22 4.28 3.03
C VAL A 59 14.86 4.62 2.43
N GLU A 60 14.85 5.50 1.43
CA GLU A 60 13.63 5.89 0.71
C GLU A 60 13.05 4.72 -0.09
N ALA A 61 13.90 3.99 -0.82
CA ALA A 61 13.49 2.80 -1.57
C ALA A 61 12.94 1.68 -0.66
N GLN A 62 13.52 1.50 0.54
CA GLN A 62 13.00 0.57 1.53
C GLN A 62 11.65 1.02 2.11
N ALA A 63 11.48 2.30 2.40
CA ALA A 63 10.21 2.85 2.86
C ALA A 63 9.11 2.67 1.81
N GLU A 64 9.41 2.96 0.54
CA GLU A 64 8.50 2.76 -0.59
C GLU A 64 8.15 1.27 -0.76
N ALA A 65 9.13 0.37 -0.67
CA ALA A 65 8.93 -1.07 -0.73
C ALA A 65 7.97 -1.54 0.38
N ARG A 66 8.17 -1.09 1.63
CA ARG A 66 7.29 -1.42 2.77
C ARG A 66 5.86 -0.94 2.53
N GLN A 67 5.70 0.27 2.00
CA GLN A 67 4.39 0.82 1.66
C GLN A 67 3.69 -0.02 0.59
N LYS A 68 4.36 -0.33 -0.53
CA LYS A 68 3.82 -1.18 -1.60
C LYS A 68 3.40 -2.57 -1.12
N ILE A 69 4.18 -3.18 -0.21
CA ILE A 69 3.84 -4.47 0.42
C ILE A 69 2.56 -4.37 1.25
N ASN A 70 2.44 -3.33 2.07
CA ASN A 70 1.27 -3.11 2.91
C ASN A 70 0.02 -2.91 2.07
N ASP A 71 0.11 -2.12 1.01
CA ASP A 71 -1.03 -1.83 0.14
C ASP A 71 -1.47 -3.04 -0.69
N PHE A 72 -0.51 -3.82 -1.23
CA PHE A 72 -0.80 -5.09 -1.88
C PHE A 72 -1.52 -6.05 -0.93
N THR A 73 -1.00 -6.20 0.28
CA THR A 73 -1.58 -7.09 1.30
C THR A 73 -2.96 -6.61 1.73
N ALA A 74 -3.14 -5.30 1.95
CA ALA A 74 -4.42 -4.71 2.35
C ALA A 74 -5.50 -4.95 1.30
N ARG A 75 -5.16 -4.85 0.01
CA ARG A 75 -6.09 -5.08 -1.10
C ARG A 75 -6.50 -6.55 -1.19
N TYR A 76 -5.54 -7.45 -1.29
CA TYR A 76 -5.80 -8.85 -1.61
C TYR A 76 -6.15 -9.73 -0.41
N ARG A 77 -5.88 -9.28 0.84
CA ARG A 77 -6.26 -10.02 2.05
C ARG A 77 -7.76 -10.30 2.17
N ARG A 78 -8.60 -9.42 1.62
CA ARG A 78 -10.07 -9.54 1.71
C ARG A 78 -10.69 -10.41 0.61
N ASP A 79 -9.92 -10.78 -0.40
CA ASP A 79 -10.40 -11.53 -1.56
C ASP A 79 -10.14 -13.02 -1.39
N ASN A 80 -11.19 -13.79 -1.08
CA ASN A 80 -11.12 -15.24 -0.90
C ASN A 80 -10.66 -16.01 -2.15
N SER A 81 -10.89 -15.44 -3.35
CA SER A 81 -10.44 -16.06 -4.59
C SER A 81 -8.92 -16.00 -4.76
N VAL A 82 -8.28 -15.01 -4.13
CA VAL A 82 -6.83 -14.82 -4.15
C VAL A 82 -6.16 -15.49 -2.95
N THR A 83 -6.75 -15.39 -1.75
CA THR A 83 -6.13 -15.94 -0.53
C THR A 83 -6.02 -17.46 -0.51
N THR A 84 -6.85 -18.15 -1.30
CA THR A 84 -6.80 -19.61 -1.47
C THR A 84 -5.72 -20.06 -2.46
N LEU A 85 -5.11 -19.14 -3.22
CA LEU A 85 -4.05 -19.47 -4.16
C LEU A 85 -2.75 -19.80 -3.42
N SER A 86 -2.10 -20.89 -3.84
CA SER A 86 -0.76 -21.23 -3.35
C SER A 86 0.24 -20.10 -3.61
N SER A 87 0.15 -19.45 -4.78
CA SER A 87 0.99 -18.30 -5.14
C SER A 87 0.88 -17.14 -4.17
N PHE A 88 -0.32 -16.87 -3.65
CA PHE A 88 -0.55 -15.81 -2.68
C PHE A 88 0.10 -16.14 -1.34
N THR A 89 -0.03 -17.39 -0.91
CA THR A 89 0.60 -17.87 0.32
C THR A 89 2.13 -17.78 0.25
N THR A 90 2.72 -18.23 -0.87
CA THR A 90 4.17 -18.11 -1.10
C THR A 90 4.63 -16.65 -1.08
N MET A 91 3.89 -15.76 -1.77
CA MET A 91 4.22 -14.34 -1.79
C MET A 91 4.13 -13.74 -0.38
N ARG A 92 3.07 -14.03 0.38
CA ARG A 92 2.92 -13.53 1.75
C ARG A 92 4.07 -13.97 2.66
N THR A 93 4.54 -15.20 2.53
CA THR A 93 5.72 -15.68 3.28
C THR A 93 6.96 -14.89 2.90
N ALA A 94 7.24 -14.71 1.61
CA ALA A 94 8.38 -13.92 1.15
C ALA A 94 8.33 -12.47 1.64
N LEU A 95 7.16 -11.82 1.53
CA LEU A 95 6.95 -10.45 1.98
C LEU A 95 7.15 -10.30 3.50
N ASN A 96 6.68 -11.27 4.30
CA ASN A 96 6.90 -11.27 5.74
C ASN A 96 8.39 -11.42 6.09
N SER A 97 9.13 -12.26 5.37
CA SER A 97 10.58 -12.40 5.57
C SER A 97 11.33 -11.10 5.26
N ILE A 98 10.97 -10.42 4.16
CA ILE A 98 11.56 -9.13 3.77
C ILE A 98 11.21 -8.04 4.80
N ALA A 99 9.96 -7.95 5.22
CA ALA A 99 9.52 -6.99 6.23
C ALA A 99 10.21 -7.22 7.58
N GLY A 100 10.43 -8.49 7.95
CA GLY A 100 11.21 -8.85 9.13
C GLY A 100 12.66 -8.38 9.03
N HIS A 101 13.32 -8.60 7.89
CA HIS A 101 14.68 -8.13 7.65
C HIS A 101 14.82 -6.61 7.82
N TYR A 102 13.98 -5.81 7.16
CA TYR A 102 13.98 -4.34 7.30
C TYR A 102 13.47 -3.84 8.67
N SER A 103 12.82 -4.68 9.47
CA SER A 103 12.45 -4.32 10.84
C SER A 103 13.57 -4.57 11.83
N SER A 104 14.39 -5.60 11.60
CA SER A 104 15.53 -5.95 12.45
C SER A 104 16.77 -5.12 12.13
N TYR A 105 16.91 -4.68 10.88
CA TYR A 105 18.02 -3.87 10.38
C TYR A 105 17.48 -2.61 9.70
N PRO A 106 17.07 -1.59 10.48
CA PRO A 106 16.56 -0.32 9.94
C PRO A 106 17.63 0.52 9.27
#